data_AF-A0A925RAF3-F1
#
_entry.id   AF-A0A925RAF3-F1
#
_cell.length_a   1.000
_cell.length_b   1.000
_cell.length_c   1.000
_cell.angle_alpha   90.00
_cell.angle_beta   90.00
_cell.angle_gamma   90.00
#
_symmetry.space_group_name_H-M   'P 1'
#
loop_
_entity.id
_entity.type
_entity.pdbx_description
1 polymer ?
#
loop_
_entity_poly.entity_id
_entity_poly.type
_entity_poly.pdbx_seq_one_letter_code
_entity_poly.pdbx_strand_id
1 'polypeptide(L)'
;MVRLDEDSKRALSQAAELRQISVSDYVRTVTVAQAKREVLAAQSQSIALCPDEQLAFWQALQEPVRLTASQKRLGALMRGRK
;
A
#
# COMPACT_ATOMS: atom_id res chain seq x y z
N MET A 1 -22.94 9.55 3.07
CA MET A 1 -22.72 8.70 4.26
C MET A 1 -21.92 7.49 3.82
N VAL A 2 -20.69 7.30 4.31
CA VAL A 2 -19.83 6.16 3.95
C VAL A 2 -20.18 5.00 4.89
N ARG A 3 -20.41 3.81 4.34
CA ARG A 3 -20.66 2.60 5.14
C ARG A 3 -19.32 1.97 5.51
N LEU A 4 -19.14 1.73 6.80
CA LEU A 4 -17.97 1.08 7.39
C LEU A 4 -18.46 -0.09 8.25
N ASP A 5 -17.70 -1.16 8.31
CA ASP A 5 -17.87 -2.22 9.30
C ASP A 5 -17.53 -1.73 10.71
N GLU A 6 -17.94 -2.47 11.73
CA GLU A 6 -17.79 -2.07 13.14
C GLU A 6 -16.32 -2.04 13.59
N ASP A 7 -15.45 -2.84 12.99
CA ASP A 7 -14.02 -2.84 13.34
C ASP A 7 -13.35 -1.57 12.81
N SER A 8 -13.62 -1.23 11.55
CA SER A 8 -13.18 0.02 10.93
C SER A 8 -13.67 1.25 11.70
N LYS A 9 -14.94 1.27 12.14
CA LYS A 9 -15.47 2.38 12.96
C LYS A 9 -14.73 2.52 14.29
N ARG A 10 -14.49 1.41 15.00
CA ARG A 10 -13.77 1.42 16.28
C ARG A 10 -12.35 1.96 16.11
N ALA A 11 -11.64 1.51 15.08
CA ALA A 11 -10.29 1.97 14.79
C ALA A 11 -10.25 3.49 14.52
N LEU A 12 -11.18 4.01 13.71
CA LEU A 12 -11.26 5.45 13.42
C LEU A 12 -11.60 6.27 14.66
N SER A 13 -12.53 5.81 15.50
CA SER A 13 -12.89 6.49 16.76
C SER A 13 -11.71 6.57 17.72
N GLN A 14 -11.01 5.45 17.95
CA GLN A 14 -9.82 5.42 18.80
C GLN A 14 -8.72 6.35 18.28
N ALA A 15 -8.47 6.34 16.97
CA ALA A 15 -7.44 7.16 16.36
C ALA A 15 -7.75 8.67 16.38
N ALA A 16 -9.03 9.03 16.34
CA ALA A 16 -9.51 10.40 16.51
C ALA A 16 -9.41 10.86 17.97
N GLU A 17 -9.77 10.00 18.92
CA GLU A 17 -9.64 10.23 20.36
C GLU A 17 -8.18 10.46 20.77
N LEU A 18 -7.25 9.62 20.30
CA LEU A 18 -5.81 9.78 20.55
C LEU A 18 -5.26 11.12 20.04
N ARG A 19 -5.92 11.72 19.04
CA ARG A 19 -5.54 13.02 18.45
C ARG A 19 -6.39 14.19 18.95
N GLN A 20 -7.36 13.93 19.84
CA GLN A 20 -8.27 14.94 20.40
C GLN A 20 -9.02 15.74 19.31
N ILE A 21 -9.47 15.06 18.26
CA ILE A 21 -10.25 15.66 17.17
C ILE A 21 -11.49 14.82 16.86
N SER A 22 -12.44 15.40 16.11
CA SER A 22 -13.62 14.65 15.68
C SER A 22 -13.25 13.52 14.71
N VAL A 23 -14.04 12.45 14.68
CA VAL A 23 -13.84 11.34 13.72
C VAL A 23 -13.86 11.85 12.27
N SER A 24 -14.75 12.79 11.97
CA SER A 24 -14.84 13.42 10.65
C SER A 24 -13.57 14.19 10.28
N ASP A 25 -13.00 14.94 11.22
CA ASP A 25 -11.75 15.68 10.99
C ASP A 25 -10.55 14.76 10.89
N TYR A 26 -10.53 13.68 11.66
CA TYR A 26 -9.52 12.64 11.55
C TYR A 26 -9.53 12.01 10.16
N VAL A 27 -10.69 11.55 9.69
CA VAL A 27 -10.85 10.97 8.35
C VAL A 27 -10.43 11.97 7.28
N ARG A 28 -10.87 13.24 7.38
CA ARG A 28 -10.45 14.29 6.43
C ARG A 28 -8.94 14.45 6.39
N THR A 29 -8.30 14.54 7.56
CA THR A 29 -6.86 14.77 7.69
C THR A 29 -6.06 13.64 7.07
N VAL A 30 -6.45 12.39 7.35
CA VAL A 30 -5.78 11.20 6.81
C VAL A 30 -6.03 11.07 5.30
N THR A 31 -7.28 11.14 4.86
CA THR A 31 -7.64 10.89 3.45
C THR A 31 -7.09 11.96 2.52
N VAL A 32 -7.09 13.25 2.91
CA VAL A 32 -6.52 14.31 2.08
C VAL A 32 -5.01 14.16 1.96
N ALA A 33 -4.32 13.82 3.04
CA ALA A 33 -2.87 13.57 3.01
C ALA A 33 -2.54 12.35 2.12
N GLN A 34 -3.34 11.28 2.22
CA GLN A 34 -3.20 10.10 1.37
C GLN A 34 -3.41 10.42 -0.11
N ALA A 35 -4.50 11.10 -0.44
CA ALA A 35 -4.81 11.47 -1.83
C ALA A 35 -3.70 12.35 -2.45
N LYS A 36 -3.15 13.31 -1.68
CA LYS A 36 -2.00 14.11 -2.15
C LYS A 36 -0.78 13.25 -2.48
N ARG A 37 -0.47 12.26 -1.64
CA ARG A 37 0.64 11.33 -1.88
C ARG A 37 0.41 10.52 -3.15
N GLU A 38 -0.79 9.98 -3.36
CA GLU A 38 -1.14 9.21 -4.56
C GLU A 38 -1.03 10.04 -5.84
N VAL A 39 -1.50 11.29 -5.82
CA VAL A 39 -1.38 12.21 -6.95
C VAL A 39 0.09 12.49 -7.27
N LEU A 40 0.91 12.81 -6.27
CA LEU A 40 2.33 13.07 -6.47
C LEU A 40 3.08 11.83 -6.97
N ALA A 41 2.78 10.65 -6.43
CA ALA A 41 3.34 9.39 -6.87
C ALA A 41 3.05 9.13 -8.35
N ALA A 42 1.79 9.29 -8.76
CA ALA A 42 1.38 9.15 -10.15
C ALA A 42 2.08 10.15 -11.08
N GLN A 43 2.21 11.41 -10.67
CA GLN A 43 2.89 12.46 -11.45
C GLN A 43 4.39 12.22 -11.60
N SER A 44 5.04 11.73 -10.54
CA SER A 44 6.47 11.46 -10.52
C SER A 44 6.85 10.07 -11.01
N GLN A 45 5.87 9.26 -11.40
CA GLN A 45 6.05 7.85 -11.74
C GLN A 45 6.78 7.07 -10.63
N SER A 46 6.56 7.46 -9.36
CA SER A 46 7.15 6.80 -8.20
C SER A 46 6.14 5.87 -7.54
N ILE A 47 6.63 4.79 -6.93
CA ILE A 47 5.82 3.87 -6.13
C ILE A 47 5.95 4.29 -4.68
N ALA A 48 4.90 4.90 -4.12
CA ALA A 48 4.84 5.23 -2.71
C ALA A 48 4.38 4.00 -1.91
N LEU A 49 5.29 3.41 -1.16
CA LEU A 49 5.01 2.24 -0.32
C LEU A 49 4.73 2.66 1.13
N CYS A 50 3.76 2.01 1.77
CA CYS A 50 3.54 2.12 3.22
C CYS A 50 4.69 1.43 3.99
N PRO A 51 4.85 1.67 5.31
CA PRO A 51 5.95 1.07 6.08
C PRO A 51 6.04 -0.46 5.96
N ASP A 52 4.90 -1.16 6.03
CA ASP A 52 4.88 -2.62 5.93
C ASP A 52 5.24 -3.11 4.52
N GLU A 53 4.79 -2.40 3.48
CA GLU A 53 5.16 -2.68 2.10
C GLU A 53 6.64 -2.43 1.84
N GLN A 54 7.21 -1.37 2.41
CA GLN A 54 8.65 -1.09 2.34
C GLN A 54 9.45 -2.23 2.98
N LEU A 55 9.03 -2.68 4.17
CA LEU A 55 9.69 -3.80 4.86
C LEU A 55 9.63 -5.07 4.02
N ALA A 56 8.46 -5.42 3.49
CA ALA A 56 8.27 -6.58 2.63
C ALA A 56 9.14 -6.50 1.36
N PHE A 57 9.20 -5.32 0.73
CA PHE A 57 10.04 -5.08 -0.44
C PHE A 57 11.52 -5.28 -0.12
N TRP A 58 12.02 -4.70 0.99
CA TRP A 58 13.41 -4.84 1.39
C TRP A 58 13.78 -6.28 1.75
N GLN A 59 12.91 -7.01 2.45
CA GLN A 59 13.11 -8.43 2.73
C GLN A 59 13.21 -9.26 1.46
N ALA A 60 12.33 -9.01 0.48
CA ALA A 60 12.36 -9.71 -0.81
C ALA A 60 13.66 -9.45 -1.61
N LEU A 61 14.28 -8.27 -1.45
CA LEU A 61 15.57 -7.97 -2.06
C LEU A 61 16.75 -8.64 -1.35
N GLN A 62 16.68 -8.81 -0.03
CA GLN A 62 17.74 -9.47 0.75
C GLN A 62 17.79 -10.98 0.48
N GLU A 63 16.65 -11.62 0.24
CA GLU A 63 16.56 -13.04 -0.09
C GLU A 63 15.84 -13.25 -1.44
N PRO A 64 16.56 -13.15 -2.57
CA PRO A 64 15.96 -13.29 -3.88
C PRO A 64 15.34 -14.68 -4.06
N VAL A 65 14.02 -14.71 -4.20
CA VAL A 65 13.28 -15.97 -4.38
C VAL A 65 13.70 -16.63 -5.69
N ARG A 66 13.97 -17.94 -5.65
CA ARG A 66 14.25 -18.72 -6.86
C ARG A 66 13.04 -18.65 -7.80
N LEU A 67 13.29 -18.35 -9.08
CA LEU A 67 12.24 -18.35 -10.09
C LEU A 67 11.51 -19.70 -10.10
N THR A 68 10.18 -19.63 -10.07
CA THR A 68 9.30 -20.79 -10.19
C THR A 68 9.44 -21.43 -11.57
N ALA A 69 8.99 -22.68 -11.72
CA ALA A 69 8.98 -23.36 -13.02
C ALA A 69 8.20 -22.57 -14.09
N SER A 70 7.07 -21.95 -13.71
CA SER A 70 6.27 -21.11 -14.61
C SER A 70 7.00 -19.83 -15.03
N GLN A 71 7.69 -19.14 -14.11
CA GLN A 71 8.48 -17.96 -14.45
C GLN A 71 9.67 -18.29 -15.36
N LYS A 72 10.31 -19.44 -15.15
CA LYS A 72 11.38 -19.92 -16.05
C LYS A 72 10.87 -20.20 -17.46
N ARG A 73 9.72 -20.87 -17.59
CA ARG A 73 9.07 -21.14 -18.89
C ARG A 73 8.69 -19.84 -19.60
N LEU A 74 8.05 -18.90 -18.90
CA LEU A 74 7.71 -17.60 -19.46
C LEU A 74 8.97 -16.86 -19.95
N GLY A 75 10.04 -16.85 -19.13
CA GLY A 75 11.30 -16.25 -19.52
C GLY A 75 11.98 -16.91 -20.72
N ALA A 76 11.83 -18.23 -20.89
CA ALA A 76 12.31 -18.93 -22.09
C ALA A 76 11.55 -18.47 -23.34
N LEU A 77 10.21 -18.43 -23.25
CA LEU A 77 9.33 -17.96 -24.32
C LEU A 77 9.63 -16.51 -24.73
N MET A 78 9.80 -15.60 -23.76
CA MET A 78 10.18 -14.19 -24.02
C MET A 78 11.55 -14.06 -24.70
N ARG A 79 12.45 -15.03 -24.51
CA ARG A 79 13.75 -15.09 -25.18
C ARG A 79 13.71 -15.89 -26.50
N GLY A 80 12.53 -16.25 -27.00
CA GLY A 80 12.36 -17.02 -28.22
C GLY A 80 12.81 -18.48 -28.12
N ARG A 81 12.99 -19.00 -26.91
CA ARG A 81 13.33 -20.41 -26.65
C ARG A 81 12.04 -21.18 -26.39
N LYS A 82 11.88 -22.32 -27.06
CA LYS A 82 10.74 -23.22 -26.84
C LYS A 82 10.91 -24.01 -25.55
#